data_AF-A0A956BRE4-F1
#
_entry.id   AF-A0A956BRE4-F1
#
_cell.length_a   1.000
_cell.length_b   1.000
_cell.length_c   1.000
_cell.angle_alpha   90.00
_cell.angle_beta   90.00
_cell.angle_gamma   90.00
#
_symmetry.space_group_name_H-M   'P 1'
#
loop_
_entity.id
_entity.type
_entity.pdbx_description
1 polymer ?
#
loop_
_entity_poly.entity_id
_entity_poly.type
_entity_poly.pdbx_seq_one_letter_code
_entity_poly.pdbx_strand_id
1 'polypeptide(L)'
;MVTFTPDACAPEMLDLTPTATLRPALPGADEDALVAMSVALYAEDPGARNIHEADVRRTLAHLAAHPDRGLALVVTDGDEPVGYMILIAFWSNELGGLVAIVDE
;
A
#
# COMPACT_ATOMS: atom_id res chain seq x y z
N MET A 1 41.59 -12.14 35.79
CA MET A 1 40.28 -12.56 36.33
C MET A 1 39.25 -11.62 35.73
N VAL A 2 38.61 -12.03 34.64
CA VAL A 2 37.58 -11.26 33.94
C VAL A 2 36.25 -11.83 34.43
N THR A 3 35.45 -11.02 35.11
CA THR A 3 34.10 -11.38 35.52
C THR A 3 33.14 -11.05 34.39
N PHE A 4 32.52 -12.08 33.82
CA PHE A 4 31.32 -11.95 33.00
C PHE A 4 30.11 -11.95 33.93
N THR A 5 29.29 -10.91 33.87
CA THR A 5 27.92 -10.92 34.38
C THR A 5 27.01 -11.58 33.35
N PRO A 6 26.31 -12.69 33.69
CA PRO A 6 25.26 -13.23 32.86
C PRO A 6 23.96 -12.54 33.28
N ASP A 7 23.63 -11.41 32.66
CA ASP A 7 22.25 -10.96 32.63
C ASP A 7 21.64 -11.32 31.28
N ALA A 8 20.57 -12.11 31.38
CA ALA A 8 19.80 -12.76 30.34
C ALA A 8 19.52 -11.82 29.16
N CYS A 9 19.72 -12.21 27.90
CA CYS A 9 18.89 -13.20 27.20
C CYS A 9 17.39 -13.07 27.53
N ALA A 10 16.87 -11.85 27.54
CA ALA A 10 15.50 -11.66 27.08
C ALA A 10 15.57 -11.67 25.55
N PRO A 11 14.81 -12.53 24.83
CA PRO A 11 14.56 -12.26 23.43
C PRO A 11 13.98 -10.85 23.37
N GLU A 12 14.50 -9.98 22.49
CA GLU A 12 13.75 -8.79 22.09
C GLU A 12 12.39 -9.31 21.65
N MET A 13 11.39 -9.06 22.49
CA MET A 13 10.01 -9.35 22.19
C MET A 13 9.67 -8.35 21.11
N LEU A 14 9.83 -8.75 19.84
CA LEU A 14 9.35 -7.98 18.71
C LEU A 14 7.87 -7.74 18.98
N ASP A 15 7.51 -6.50 19.25
CA ASP A 15 6.12 -6.11 19.36
C ASP A 15 5.52 -6.22 17.96
N LEU A 16 4.91 -7.37 17.68
CA LEU A 16 4.31 -7.70 16.40
C LEU A 16 2.89 -7.14 16.27
N THR A 17 2.44 -6.24 17.16
CA THR A 17 1.18 -5.54 16.87
C THR A 17 1.36 -4.71 15.62
N PRO A 18 0.60 -4.95 14.54
CA PRO A 18 0.65 -4.07 13.40
C PRO A 18 0.06 -2.73 13.85
N THR A 19 0.92 -1.75 14.08
CA THR A 19 0.54 -0.33 14.16
C THR A 19 0.00 0.16 12.81
N ALA A 20 0.26 -0.62 11.75
CA ALA A 20 -0.22 -0.38 10.41
C ALA A 20 -1.75 -0.31 10.34
N THR A 21 -2.27 0.82 9.90
CA THR A 21 -3.69 1.04 9.61
C THR A 21 -3.90 1.22 8.11
N LEU A 22 -5.06 0.79 7.62
CA LEU A 22 -5.44 0.94 6.22
C LEU A 22 -6.58 1.95 6.14
N ARG A 23 -6.42 2.98 5.30
CA ARG A 23 -7.43 4.03 5.10
C ARG A 23 -7.54 4.45 3.64
N PRO A 24 -8.68 5.01 3.21
CA PRO A 24 -8.77 5.70 1.92
C PRO A 24 -7.67 6.75 1.78
N ALA A 25 -7.11 6.84 0.58
CA ALA A 25 -6.22 7.90 0.20
C ALA A 25 -6.95 9.25 0.26
N LEU A 26 -6.31 10.24 0.86
CA LEU A 26 -6.76 11.62 0.97
C LEU A 26 -6.32 12.38 -0.29
N PRO A 27 -7.26 12.91 -1.09
CA PRO A 27 -6.93 13.70 -2.27
C PRO A 27 -6.02 14.88 -1.93
N GLY A 28 -4.98 15.09 -2.73
CA GLY A 28 -3.99 16.15 -2.55
C GLY A 28 -3.01 15.98 -1.37
N ALA A 29 -3.18 14.97 -0.51
CA ALA A 29 -2.25 14.71 0.60
C ALA A 29 -1.43 13.43 0.39
N ASP A 30 -2.05 12.35 -0.08
CA ASP A 30 -1.36 11.05 -0.23
C ASP A 30 -0.86 10.75 -1.64
N GLU A 31 -1.27 11.54 -2.65
CA GLU A 31 -1.02 11.25 -4.06
C GLU A 31 0.47 11.11 -4.40
N ASP A 32 1.31 11.98 -3.86
CA ASP A 32 2.74 11.94 -4.14
C ASP A 32 3.41 10.72 -3.49
N ALA A 33 2.98 10.34 -2.28
CA ALA A 33 3.48 9.14 -1.61
C ALA A 33 3.04 7.86 -2.36
N LEU A 34 1.78 7.80 -2.79
CA LEU A 34 1.25 6.71 -3.62
C LEU A 34 2.03 6.54 -4.92
N VAL A 35 2.26 7.65 -5.64
CA VAL A 35 3.02 7.65 -6.89
C VAL A 35 4.46 7.19 -6.65
N ALA A 36 5.12 7.69 -5.61
CA ALA A 36 6.48 7.32 -5.27
C ALA A 36 6.60 5.82 -4.93
N MET A 37 5.72 5.30 -4.08
CA MET A 37 5.70 3.87 -3.71
C MET A 37 5.38 2.98 -4.91
N SER A 38 4.44 3.38 -5.77
CA SER A 38 4.09 2.62 -6.97
C SER A 38 5.24 2.54 -7.96
N VAL A 39 5.88 3.67 -8.26
CA VAL A 39 7.04 3.69 -9.17
C VAL A 39 8.24 2.92 -8.58
N ALA A 40 8.46 3.00 -7.26
CA ALA A 40 9.50 2.22 -6.59
C ALA A 40 9.27 0.71 -6.75
N LEU A 41 8.04 0.24 -6.58
CA LEU A 41 7.67 -1.16 -6.78
C LEU A 41 7.97 -1.66 -8.20
N TYR A 42 7.60 -0.88 -9.23
CA TYR A 42 7.92 -1.23 -10.62
C TYR A 42 9.43 -1.13 -10.95
N ALA A 43 10.20 -0.34 -10.19
CA ALA A 43 11.65 -0.29 -10.34
C ALA A 43 12.34 -1.51 -9.70
N GLU A 44 11.80 -2.02 -8.59
CA GLU A 44 12.30 -3.21 -7.89
C GLU A 44 12.01 -4.51 -8.65
N ASP A 45 10.80 -4.64 -9.21
CA ASP A 45 10.39 -5.78 -10.03
C ASP A 45 9.78 -5.32 -11.37
N PRO A 46 10.63 -5.02 -12.38
CA PRO A 46 10.17 -4.53 -13.67
C PRO A 46 9.32 -5.57 -14.40
N GLY A 47 8.03 -5.26 -14.57
CA GLY A 47 7.13 -6.02 -15.43
C GLY A 47 7.46 -5.85 -16.92
N ALA A 48 6.64 -6.49 -17.77
CA ALA A 48 6.79 -6.38 -19.23
C ALA A 48 6.56 -4.96 -19.79
N ARG A 49 5.93 -4.08 -19.01
CA ARG A 49 5.65 -2.70 -19.34
C ARG A 49 6.20 -1.79 -18.24
N ASN A 50 6.87 -0.72 -18.65
CA ASN A 50 7.25 0.34 -17.73
C ASN A 50 6.02 1.16 -17.34
N ILE A 51 5.79 1.27 -16.03
CA ILE A 51 4.82 2.21 -15.46
C ILE A 51 5.54 3.51 -15.13
N HIS A 52 4.97 4.62 -15.57
CA HIS A 52 5.48 5.96 -15.27
C HIS A 52 4.58 6.65 -14.25
N GLU A 53 5.12 7.65 -13.55
CA GLU A 53 4.35 8.48 -12.59
C GLU A 53 3.05 9.01 -13.19
N ALA A 54 3.08 9.43 -14.46
CA ALA A 54 1.91 9.95 -15.17
C ALA A 54 0.79 8.93 -15.36
N ASP A 55 1.13 7.63 -15.40
CA ASP A 55 0.14 6.56 -15.48
C ASP A 55 -0.53 6.36 -14.11
N VAL A 56 0.25 6.31 -13.03
CA VAL A 56 -0.27 6.19 -11.65
C VAL A 56 -1.17 7.39 -11.31
N ARG A 57 -0.74 8.61 -11.63
CA ARG A 57 -1.55 9.82 -11.41
C ARG A 57 -2.87 9.80 -12.19
N ARG A 58 -2.87 9.25 -13.41
CA ARG A 58 -4.09 9.09 -14.21
C ARG A 58 -5.06 8.10 -13.56
N THR A 59 -4.54 7.00 -13.02
CA THR A 59 -5.34 6.03 -12.26
C THR A 59 -5.97 6.68 -11.02
N LEU A 60 -5.17 7.38 -10.19
CA LEU A 60 -5.68 8.07 -9.00
C LEU A 60 -6.76 9.10 -9.35
N ALA A 61 -6.52 9.92 -10.38
CA ALA A 61 -7.50 10.90 -10.86
C ALA A 61 -8.79 10.24 -11.36
N HIS A 62 -8.69 9.10 -12.05
CA HIS A 62 -9.85 8.35 -12.52
C HIS A 62 -10.68 7.79 -11.35
N LEU A 63 -10.04 7.19 -10.35
CA LEU A 63 -10.71 6.63 -9.18
C LEU A 63 -11.34 7.72 -8.31
N ALA A 64 -10.69 8.88 -8.18
CA ALA A 64 -11.27 10.04 -7.49
C ALA A 64 -12.54 10.56 -8.21
N ALA A 65 -12.55 10.54 -9.55
CA ALA A 65 -13.72 10.95 -10.34
C ALA A 65 -14.83 9.88 -10.40
N HIS A 66 -14.50 8.61 -10.16
CA HIS A 66 -15.39 7.47 -10.30
C HIS A 66 -15.27 6.51 -9.10
N PRO A 67 -15.74 6.90 -7.90
CA PRO A 67 -15.63 6.07 -6.70
C PRO A 67 -16.42 4.76 -6.78
N ASP A 68 -17.34 4.61 -7.74
CA ASP A 68 -18.03 3.36 -8.07
C ASP A 68 -17.12 2.32 -8.75
N ARG A 69 -15.97 2.77 -9.28
CA ARG A 69 -15.01 1.94 -10.01
C ARG A 69 -13.87 1.44 -9.15
N GLY A 70 -13.75 1.91 -7.92
CA GLY A 70 -12.66 1.54 -7.05
C GLY A 70 -12.20 2.68 -6.15
N LEU A 71 -11.12 2.44 -5.42
CA LEU A 71 -10.49 3.42 -4.55
C LEU A 71 -9.02 3.06 -4.29
N ALA A 72 -8.21 4.09 -4.05
CA ALA A 72 -6.84 3.90 -3.56
C ALA A 72 -6.85 3.92 -2.02
N LEU A 73 -6.10 2.99 -1.42
CA LEU A 73 -5.87 2.87 0.00
C LEU A 73 -4.41 3.15 0.31
N VAL A 74 -4.18 3.70 1.51
CA VAL A 74 -2.85 3.91 2.07
C VAL A 74 -2.73 3.08 3.33
N VAL A 75 -1.63 2.35 3.45
CA VAL A 75 -1.19 1.70 4.68
C VAL A 75 -0.32 2.71 5.43
N THR A 76 -0.66 3.02 6.68
CA THR A 76 0.13 3.94 7.51
C THR A 76 0.61 3.28 8.78
N ASP A 77 1.88 3.46 9.13
CA ASP A 77 2.40 3.21 10.48
C ASP A 77 2.36 4.53 11.26
N GLY A 78 1.35 4.68 12.12
CA GLY A 78 0.99 6.00 12.64
C GLY A 78 0.55 6.95 11.53
N ASP A 79 1.23 8.09 11.42
CA ASP A 79 0.97 9.11 10.39
C ASP A 79 1.82 8.91 9.12
N GLU A 80 2.76 7.96 9.10
CA GLU A 80 3.67 7.73 7.98
C GLU A 80 3.07 6.74 6.97
N PRO A 81 2.91 7.11 5.68
CA PRO A 81 2.56 6.17 4.62
C PRO A 81 3.68 5.16 4.40
N VAL A 82 3.39 3.88 4.61
CA VAL A 82 4.35 2.76 4.47
C VAL A 82 3.96 1.76 3.38
N GLY A 83 2.79 1.94 2.79
CA GLY A 83 2.31 1.09 1.70
C GLY A 83 1.05 1.64 1.07
N TYR A 84 0.59 0.97 0.02
CA TYR A 84 -0.65 1.32 -0.67
C TYR A 84 -1.33 0.08 -1.22
N MET A 85 -2.57 0.25 -1.65
CA MET A 85 -3.34 -0.74 -2.39
C MET A 85 -4.34 -0.04 -3.30
N ILE A 86 -4.51 -0.54 -4.51
CA ILE A 86 -5.53 -0.05 -5.44
C ILE A 86 -6.63 -1.11 -5.57
N LEU A 87 -7.85 -0.74 -5.17
CA LEU A 87 -9.02 -1.58 -5.37
C LEU A 87 -9.73 -1.18 -6.65
N ILE A 88 -9.93 -2.13 -7.57
CA ILE A 88 -10.71 -1.92 -8.78
C ILE A 88 -11.98 -2.75 -8.74
N ALA A 89 -13.12 -2.08 -8.80
CA ALA A 89 -14.43 -2.70 -8.76
C ALA A 89 -14.92 -3.04 -10.18
N PHE A 90 -15.32 -4.29 -10.40
CA PHE A 90 -15.95 -4.71 -11.65
C PHE A 90 -17.08 -5.72 -11.40
N TRP A 91 -18.04 -5.77 -12.32
CA TRP A 91 -19.11 -6.77 -12.28
C TRP A 91 -18.62 -8.07 -12.91
N SER A 92 -18.66 -9.16 -12.15
CA SER A 92 -18.35 -10.50 -12.63
C SER A 92 -19.64 -11.28 -12.92
N ASN A 93 -19.81 -11.69 -14.18
CA ASN A 93 -20.89 -12.60 -14.55
C ASN A 93 -20.70 -14.01 -13.97
N GLU A 94 -19.45 -14.42 -13.75
CA GLU A 94 -19.09 -15.73 -13.19
C GLU A 94 -19.39 -15.80 -11.68
N LEU A 95 -19.11 -14.71 -10.95
CA LEU A 95 -19.37 -14.62 -9.51
C LEU A 95 -20.72 -13.98 -9.18
N GLY A 96 -21.47 -13.54 -10.20
CA GLY A 96 -22.83 -13.04 -10.06
C GLY A 96 -22.95 -11.72 -9.29
N GLY A 97 -21.93 -10.86 -9.29
CA GLY A 97 -21.91 -9.66 -8.47
C GLY A 97 -20.70 -8.76 -8.66
N LEU A 98 -20.62 -7.73 -7.80
CA LEU A 98 -19.48 -6.83 -7.74
C LEU A 98 -18.30 -7.52 -7.07
N VAL A 99 -17.14 -7.43 -7.71
CA VAL A 99 -15.88 -7.98 -7.24
C VAL A 99 -14.85 -6.86 -7.21
N ALA A 100 -13.98 -6.89 -6.21
CA ALA A 100 -12.81 -6.03 -6.16
C ALA A 100 -11.56 -6.83 -6.56
N ILE A 101 -10.81 -6.31 -7.53
CA ILE A 101 -9.42 -6.70 -7.76
C ILE A 101 -8.58 -5.88 -6.80
N VAL A 102 -7.73 -6.58 -6.06
CA VAL A 102 -6.67 -5.97 -5.26
C VAL A 102 -5.43 -5.90 -6.15
N ASP A 103 -4.99 -4.69 -6.46
CA ASP A 103 -3.75 -4.41 -7.16
C ASP A 103 -2.78 -3.75 -6.18
N GLU A 104 -1.60 -4.36 -6.07
CA GLU A 104 -0.52 -4.08 -5.12
C GLU A 104 -0.85 -4.12 -3.60
#